data_AF-A0A7C8A5J0-F1
#
_entry.id   AF-A0A7C8A5J0-F1
#
_cell.length_a   1.000
_cell.length_b   1.000
_cell.length_c   1.000
_cell.angle_alpha   90.00
_cell.angle_beta   90.00
_cell.angle_gamma   90.00
#
_symmetry.space_group_name_H-M   'P 1'
#
loop_
_entity.id
_entity.type
_entity.pdbx_description
1 polymer ?
#
loop_
_entity_poly.entity_id
_entity_poly.type
_entity_poly.pdbx_seq_one_letter_code
_entity_poly.pdbx_strand_id
1 'polypeptide(L)'
;MKCVICGIEINSIEESIEQGWIPYFYEVEIECGPACPECSGTLIQMGKDGAMELKEQYEGKIRYNDNFLYEASEEECLIGIAIQNSIQSILN
;
A
#
# COMPACT_ATOMS: atom_id res chain seq x y z
N MET A 1 9.45 -10.76 -7.86
CA MET A 1 8.45 -9.87 -7.22
C MET A 1 7.11 -10.02 -7.93
N LYS A 2 6.01 -9.60 -7.30
CA LYS A 2 4.65 -9.87 -7.79
C LYS A 2 3.78 -8.64 -7.63
N CYS A 3 3.02 -8.27 -8.66
CA CYS A 3 2.14 -7.10 -8.59
C CYS A 3 1.04 -7.33 -7.56
N VAL A 4 0.88 -6.39 -6.63
CA VAL A 4 -0.13 -6.48 -5.55
C VAL A 4 -1.56 -6.38 -6.06
N ILE A 5 -1.76 -5.76 -7.23
CA ILE A 5 -3.09 -5.54 -7.81
C ILE A 5 -3.52 -6.75 -8.66
N CYS A 6 -2.71 -7.14 -9.65
CA CYS A 6 -3.11 -8.19 -10.61
C CYS A 6 -2.40 -9.53 -10.45
N GLY A 7 -1.36 -9.61 -9.61
CA GLY A 7 -0.64 -10.86 -9.34
C GLY A 7 0.33 -11.31 -10.42
N ILE A 8 0.59 -10.52 -11.46
CA ILE A 8 1.65 -10.84 -12.43
C ILE A 8 3.01 -10.86 -11.72
N GLU A 9 3.89 -11.77 -12.13
CA GLU A 9 5.20 -11.97 -11.52
C GLU A 9 6.31 -11.53 -12.47
N ILE A 10 7.41 -11.05 -11.89
CA ILE A 10 8.65 -10.72 -12.58
C ILE A 10 9.83 -11.23 -11.78
N ASN A 11 10.85 -11.74 -12.47
CA ASN A 11 11.82 -12.66 -11.88
C ASN A 11 13.06 -11.96 -11.30
N SER A 12 13.31 -10.70 -11.64
CA SER A 12 14.40 -9.92 -11.07
C SER A 12 14.03 -8.46 -10.82
N ILE A 13 14.82 -7.79 -9.98
CA ILE A 13 14.66 -6.37 -9.69
C ILE A 13 15.10 -5.56 -10.91
N GLU A 14 16.19 -5.95 -11.57
CA GLU A 14 16.72 -5.28 -12.76
C GLU A 14 15.68 -5.24 -13.88
N GLU A 15 15.03 -6.37 -14.16
CA GLU A 15 13.98 -6.47 -15.17
C GLU A 15 12.78 -5.60 -14.80
N SER A 16 12.45 -5.48 -13.50
CA SER A 16 11.37 -4.63 -13.02
C SER A 16 11.63 -3.14 -13.24
N ILE A 17 12.88 -2.70 -13.07
CA ILE A 17 13.29 -1.32 -13.32
C ILE A 17 13.19 -1.02 -14.82
N GLU A 18 13.72 -1.91 -15.66
CA GLU A 18 13.69 -1.77 -17.12
C GLU A 18 12.25 -1.73 -17.67
N GLN A 19 11.35 -2.51 -17.08
CA GLN A 19 9.94 -2.54 -17.47
C GLN A 19 9.11 -1.40 -16.86
N GLY A 20 9.65 -0.60 -15.94
CA GLY A 20 8.92 0.52 -15.33
C GLY A 20 7.92 0.10 -14.26
N TRP A 21 8.23 -0.96 -13.51
CA TRP A 21 7.45 -1.32 -12.32
C TRP A 21 7.58 -0.23 -11.26
N ILE A 22 6.47 0.03 -10.56
CA ILE A 22 6.50 0.88 -9.38
C ILE A 22 6.77 0.00 -8.16
N PRO A 23 7.76 0.31 -7.32
CA PRO A 23 8.11 -0.52 -6.17
C PRO A 23 7.07 -0.47 -5.04
N TYR A 24 6.42 0.69 -4.85
CA TYR A 24 5.36 0.91 -3.85
C TYR A 24 4.49 2.12 -4.24
N PHE A 25 3.28 2.18 -3.69
CA PHE A 25 2.37 3.33 -3.80
C PHE A 25 1.51 3.42 -2.54
N TYR A 26 0.79 4.51 -2.35
CA TYR A 26 -0.08 4.72 -1.19
C TYR A 26 -1.55 4.64 -1.57
N GLU A 27 -2.35 4.00 -0.73
CA GLU A 27 -3.80 4.21 -0.69
C GLU A 27 -4.13 4.93 0.62
N VAL A 28 -4.47 6.22 0.51
CA VAL A 28 -4.61 7.10 1.67
C VAL A 28 -3.27 7.12 2.44
N GLU A 29 -3.21 6.53 3.64
CA GLU A 29 -1.99 6.46 4.47
C GLU A 29 -1.35 5.06 4.46
N ILE A 30 -1.90 4.12 3.68
CA ILE A 30 -1.45 2.72 3.66
C ILE A 30 -0.45 2.52 2.53
N GLU A 31 0.79 2.20 2.88
CA GLU A 31 1.78 1.76 1.91
C GLU A 31 1.39 0.40 1.32
N CYS A 32 1.25 0.38 0.01
CA CYS A 32 0.98 -0.80 -0.80
C CYS A 32 2.24 -1.23 -1.52
N GLY A 33 2.36 -2.53 -1.77
CA GLY A 33 3.53 -3.09 -2.46
C GLY A 33 3.58 -2.82 -3.98
N PRO A 34 4.41 -3.57 -4.72
CA PRO A 34 4.76 -3.24 -6.09
C PRO A 34 3.60 -3.36 -7.09
N ALA A 35 3.59 -2.48 -8.08
CA ALA A 35 2.61 -2.47 -9.16
C ALA A 35 3.29 -2.63 -10.53
N CYS A 36 2.74 -3.51 -11.38
CA CYS A 36 3.21 -3.65 -12.75
C CYS A 36 2.85 -2.40 -13.58
N PRO A 37 3.52 -2.18 -14.73
CA PRO A 37 3.34 -0.97 -15.55
C PRO A 37 1.90 -0.74 -16.01
N GLU A 38 1.15 -1.82 -16.26
CA GLU A 38 -0.25 -1.74 -16.67
C GLU A 38 -1.16 -1.27 -15.53
N CYS A 39 -0.99 -1.85 -14.34
CA CYS A 39 -1.76 -1.46 -13.16
C CYS A 39 -1.40 -0.05 -12.72
N SER A 40 -0.11 0.29 -12.69
CA SER A 40 0.33 1.62 -12.30
C SER A 40 -0.14 2.70 -13.27
N GLY A 41 -0.01 2.50 -14.59
CA GLY A 41 -0.47 3.47 -15.58
C GLY A 41 -1.99 3.72 -15.52
N THR A 42 -2.76 2.71 -15.11
CA THR A 42 -4.22 2.80 -15.05
C THR A 42 -4.72 3.35 -13.72
N LEU A 43 -4.19 2.86 -12.60
CA LEU A 43 -4.77 3.02 -11.27
C LEU A 43 -4.00 3.99 -10.36
N ILE A 44 -2.73 4.24 -10.65
CA ILE A 44 -1.81 5.00 -9.80
C ILE A 44 -1.51 6.35 -10.47
N GLN A 45 -1.27 7.38 -9.67
CA GLN A 45 -0.88 8.71 -10.10
C GLN A 45 0.23 9.27 -9.18
N MET A 46 0.90 10.32 -9.63
CA MET A 46 1.82 11.06 -8.77
C MET A 46 1.02 12.07 -7.94
N GLY A 47 1.14 11.98 -6.62
CA GLY A 47 0.58 12.89 -5.63
C GLY A 47 1.26 14.26 -5.62
N LYS A 48 0.73 15.16 -4.78
CA LYS A 48 1.23 16.55 -4.68
C LYS A 48 2.60 16.64 -4.03
N ASP A 49 2.94 15.67 -3.20
CA ASP A 49 4.20 15.51 -2.50
C ASP A 49 5.25 14.74 -3.33
N GLY A 50 4.87 14.26 -4.52
CA GLY A 50 5.70 13.44 -5.39
C GLY A 50 5.66 11.94 -5.08
N ALA A 51 4.85 11.50 -4.11
CA ALA A 51 4.61 10.09 -3.85
C ALA A 51 3.73 9.48 -4.96
N MET A 52 3.80 8.16 -5.14
CA MET A 52 2.86 7.45 -6.01
C MET A 52 1.65 7.06 -5.19
N GLU A 53 0.45 7.43 -5.63
CA GLU A 53 -0.81 7.27 -4.91
C GLU A 53 -1.85 6.58 -5.80
N LEU A 54 -2.73 5.77 -5.20
CA LEU A 54 -3.92 5.29 -5.88
C LEU A 54 -4.80 6.48 -6.24
N LYS A 55 -5.35 6.50 -7.46
CA LYS A 55 -6.26 7.57 -7.86
C LYS A 55 -7.52 7.54 -6.98
N GLU A 56 -7.93 8.70 -6.48
CA GLU A 56 -9.06 8.88 -5.55
C GLU A 56 -10.32 8.10 -5.96
N GLN A 57 -10.64 8.02 -7.26
CA GLN A 57 -11.82 7.29 -7.73
C GLN A 57 -11.79 5.77 -7.49
N TYR A 58 -10.63 5.19 -7.16
CA TYR A 58 -10.45 3.76 -6.91
C TYR A 58 -10.21 3.40 -5.44
N GLU A 59 -10.10 4.40 -4.56
CA GLU A 59 -9.96 4.17 -3.11
C GLU A 59 -11.11 3.33 -2.56
N GLY A 60 -10.75 2.32 -1.75
CA GLY A 60 -11.65 1.34 -1.16
C GLY A 60 -12.27 0.36 -2.15
N LYS A 61 -11.87 0.38 -3.44
CA LYS A 61 -12.46 -0.45 -4.50
C LYS A 61 -11.52 -1.51 -5.05
N ILE A 62 -10.22 -1.40 -4.75
CA ILE A 62 -9.23 -2.37 -5.20
C ILE A 62 -9.07 -3.47 -4.14
N ARG A 63 -9.15 -4.72 -4.57
CA ARG A 63 -8.76 -5.86 -3.75
C ARG A 63 -7.33 -6.23 -4.11
N TYR A 64 -6.43 -6.12 -3.14
CA TYR A 64 -5.03 -6.52 -3.31
C TYR A 64 -4.86 -8.02 -3.08
N ASN A 65 -3.79 -8.56 -3.64
CA ASN A 65 -3.33 -9.90 -3.34
C ASN A 65 -2.67 -9.90 -1.95
N ASP A 66 -3.14 -10.80 -1.08
CA ASP A 66 -2.94 -10.83 0.38
C ASP A 66 -1.48 -10.84 0.88
N ASN A 67 -0.47 -10.91 0.00
CA ASN A 67 0.94 -11.04 0.37
C ASN A 67 1.71 -9.72 0.55
N PHE A 68 1.07 -8.56 0.47
CA PHE A 68 1.78 -7.27 0.43
C PHE A 68 1.15 -6.13 1.24
N LEU A 69 0.02 -6.38 1.89
CA LEU A 69 -0.51 -5.41 2.84
C LEU A 69 0.20 -5.63 4.17
N TYR A 70 0.71 -4.55 4.75
CA TYR A 70 1.15 -4.57 6.14
C TYR A 70 -0.08 -4.80 7.01
N GLU A 71 -0.23 -6.02 7.52
CA GLU A 71 -1.14 -6.29 8.62
C GLU A 71 -0.44 -5.86 9.91
N ALA A 72 -1.05 -4.92 10.64
CA ALA A 72 -0.57 -4.58 11.97
C ALA A 72 -0.49 -5.86 12.80
N SER A 73 0.68 -6.11 13.38
CA SER A 73 0.87 -7.24 14.28
C SER A 73 -0.09 -7.15 15.46
N GLU A 74 -0.30 -8.29 16.14
CA GLU A 74 -1.10 -8.32 17.37
C GLU A 74 -0.55 -7.33 18.42
N GLU A 75 0.78 -7.18 18.48
CA GLU A 75 1.45 -6.23 19.36
C GLU A 75 1.15 -4.77 19.00
N GLU A 76 1.16 -4.42 17.72
CA GLU A 76 0.81 -3.08 17.25
C GLU A 76 -0.66 -2.75 17.50
N CYS A 77 -1.55 -3.74 17.36
CA CYS A 77 -2.95 -3.61 17.77
C CYS A 77 -3.09 -3.36 19.28
N LEU A 78 -2.37 -4.12 20.11
CA LEU A 78 -2.38 -3.96 21.57
C LEU A 78 -1.86 -2.58 22.00
N ILE A 79 -0.82 -2.06 21.32
CA ILE A 79 -0.30 -0.71 21.55
C ILE A 79 -1.39 0.33 21.22
N GLY A 80 -2.08 0.19 20.08
CA GLY A 80 -3.19 1.07 19.70
C GLY A 80 -4.31 1.11 20.74
N ILE A 81 -4.73 -0.06 21.22
CA ILE A 81 -5.76 -0.20 22.27
C ILE A 81 -5.29 0.45 23.58
N ALA A 82 -4.03 0.22 23.99
CA ALA A 82 -3.48 0.78 25.22
C ALA A 82 -3.42 2.31 25.19
N ILE A 83 -3.00 2.90 24.06
CA ILE A 83 -2.99 4.36 23.85
C ILE A 83 -4.43 4.91 23.95
N GLN A 84 -5.38 4.29 23.26
CA GLN A 84 -6.77 4.76 23.22
C GLN A 84 -7.41 4.73 24.61
N ASN A 85 -7.19 3.66 25.38
CA ASN A 85 -7.66 3.56 26.77
C ASN A 85 -7.02 4.59 27.69
N SER A 86 -5.72 4.87 27.50
CA SER A 86 -5.00 5.88 28.29
C SER A 86 -5.54 7.28 28.04
N ILE A 87 -5.79 7.63 26.77
CA ILE A 87 -6.42 8.90 26.39
C ILE A 87 -7.82 9.02 27.02
N GLN A 88 -8.63 7.96 26.92
CA GLN A 88 -9.97 7.93 27.51
C GLN A 88 -9.94 8.11 29.03
N SER A 89 -8.93 7.57 29.71
CA SER A 89 -8.74 7.72 31.16
C SER A 89 -8.24 9.09 31.59
N ILE A 90 -7.62 9.87 30.70
CA ILE A 90 -7.15 11.24 30.98
C ILE A 90 -8.27 12.26 30.75
N LEU A 91 -9.18 11.95 29.82
CA LEU A 91 -10.29 12.83 29.44
C LEU A 91 -11.58 12.64 30.27
N ASN A 92 -11.65 11.57 31.07
CA ASN A 92 -12.73 11.28 32.03
C ASN A 92 -12.27 11.57 33.46
#